data_AF-A0A833W0V7-F1
#
_entry.id   AF-A0A833W0V7-F1
#
_cell.length_a   1.000
_cell.length_b   1.000
_cell.length_c   1.000
_cell.angle_alpha   90.00
_cell.angle_beta   90.00
_cell.angle_gamma   90.00
#
_symmetry.space_group_name_H-M   'P 1'
#
loop_
_entity.id
_entity.type
_entity.pdbx_description
1 polymer ?
#
loop_
_entity_poly.entity_id
_entity_poly.type
_entity_poly.pdbx_seq_one_letter_code
_entity_poly.pdbx_strand_id
1 'polypeptide(L)'
;MSEEETSQNLSLQKVLLPGHDPGWNDPPKWAYSTSQSSSVTPTKRVLNKRVAFPMSSVKTIDKESSAKKPLNMPPPMQSSISLTTASHPPLLCPSNKNTEENMTDIMIDKQVTLNIVLKNLESVINEHILEKSRTEELRKRLDLLKAVWLEDKLNNTIYKNVLDLSTALREGDIEKADEIHVSLMMQHANLCSTWIPGIRHIILELKTKTKNLDATQLQSSELHLLSTRENE
;
A
#
# COMPACT_ATOMS: atom_id res chain seq x y z
N MET A 1 -35.38 1.71 51.45
CA MET A 1 -35.24 0.23 51.51
C MET A 1 -34.82 -0.19 50.13
N SER A 2 -33.64 -0.77 50.06
CA SER A 2 -32.85 -1.06 48.86
C SER A 2 -33.33 -2.33 48.16
N GLU A 3 -32.67 -2.61 47.02
CA GLU A 3 -32.49 -3.90 46.33
C GLU A 3 -33.36 -4.16 45.09
N GLU A 4 -32.91 -4.76 43.99
CA GLU A 4 -31.58 -5.02 43.40
C GLU A 4 -31.89 -5.78 42.08
N GLU A 5 -31.76 -5.15 40.90
CA GLU A 5 -31.84 -5.89 39.62
C GLU A 5 -30.43 -6.23 39.13
N THR A 6 -30.04 -7.47 39.38
CA THR A 6 -28.77 -8.06 38.94
C THR A 6 -28.83 -8.40 37.45
N SER A 7 -28.31 -7.52 36.60
CA SER A 7 -28.03 -7.83 35.19
C SER A 7 -26.74 -8.66 35.10
N GLN A 8 -26.87 -9.98 35.07
CA GLN A 8 -25.77 -10.89 34.74
C GLN A 8 -25.47 -10.86 33.24
N ASN A 9 -24.45 -10.11 32.84
CA ASN A 9 -23.88 -10.17 31.50
C ASN A 9 -22.90 -11.35 31.42
N LEU A 10 -23.38 -12.52 31.02
CA LEU A 10 -22.56 -13.72 30.81
C LEU A 10 -21.71 -13.57 29.54
N SER A 11 -20.52 -12.97 29.71
CA SER A 11 -19.44 -13.03 28.72
C SER A 11 -18.93 -14.47 28.60
N LEU A 12 -19.03 -15.04 27.39
CA LEU A 12 -18.54 -16.39 27.05
C LEU A 12 -17.01 -16.51 26.99
N GLN A 13 -16.27 -15.51 27.48
CA GLN A 13 -14.81 -15.60 27.55
C GLN A 13 -14.39 -16.56 28.66
N LYS A 14 -13.81 -17.68 28.23
CA LYS A 14 -13.13 -18.65 29.08
C LYS A 14 -12.12 -17.91 29.95
N VAL A 15 -12.40 -17.78 31.24
CA VAL A 15 -11.48 -17.17 32.19
C VAL A 15 -10.21 -18.03 32.21
N LEU A 16 -9.11 -17.49 31.70
CA LEU A 16 -7.83 -18.18 31.67
C LEU A 16 -7.29 -18.28 33.11
N LEU A 17 -6.77 -19.45 33.45
CA LEU A 17 -6.20 -19.74 34.77
C LEU A 17 -5.05 -18.78 35.10
N PRO A 18 -4.80 -18.49 36.39
CA PRO A 18 -3.66 -17.69 36.81
C PRO A 18 -2.36 -18.38 36.38
N GLY A 19 -1.61 -17.75 35.45
CA GLY A 19 -0.41 -18.33 34.85
C GLY A 19 -0.38 -18.36 33.31
N HIS A 20 -1.39 -17.77 32.65
CA HIS A 20 -1.36 -17.62 31.19
C HIS A 20 -0.28 -16.61 30.76
N ASP A 21 0.75 -17.11 30.07
CA ASP A 21 1.75 -16.29 29.39
C ASP A 21 1.09 -15.63 28.17
N PRO A 22 1.05 -14.28 28.09
CA PRO A 22 0.40 -13.60 26.99
C PRO A 22 1.04 -14.04 25.67
N GLY A 23 0.24 -14.67 24.81
CA GLY A 23 0.70 -15.07 23.50
C GLY A 23 1.07 -13.84 22.68
N TRP A 24 1.81 -14.03 21.59
CA TRP A 24 2.14 -12.95 20.64
C TRP A 24 0.88 -12.24 20.06
N ASN A 25 -0.29 -12.87 20.18
CA ASN A 25 -1.58 -12.36 19.71
C ASN A 25 -2.43 -11.71 20.82
N ASP A 26 -1.94 -11.63 22.06
CA ASP A 26 -2.62 -10.89 23.12
C ASP A 26 -2.27 -9.40 23.01
N PRO A 27 -3.26 -8.51 22.86
CA PRO A 27 -2.99 -7.10 22.79
C PRO A 27 -2.43 -6.61 24.12
N PRO A 28 -1.57 -5.58 24.09
CA PRO A 28 -0.86 -5.13 25.27
C PRO A 28 -1.84 -4.65 26.36
N LYS A 29 -1.46 -4.80 27.63
CA LYS A 29 -2.35 -4.58 28.80
C LYS A 29 -3.07 -3.23 28.83
N TRP A 30 -2.48 -2.18 28.24
CA TRP A 30 -3.07 -0.84 28.13
C TRP A 30 -4.27 -0.76 27.17
N ALA A 31 -4.46 -1.76 26.29
CA ALA A 31 -5.62 -1.84 25.41
C ALA A 31 -6.90 -2.32 26.14
N TYR A 32 -6.76 -3.02 27.28
CA TYR A 32 -7.90 -3.57 28.04
C TYR A 32 -8.39 -2.66 29.17
N SER A 33 -7.65 -1.61 29.51
CA SER A 33 -8.10 -0.60 30.47
C SER A 33 -9.16 0.29 29.84
N THR A 34 -10.41 -0.19 29.82
CA THR A 34 -11.59 0.67 29.67
C THR A 34 -11.81 1.36 31.00
N SER A 35 -11.15 2.51 31.21
CA SER A 35 -11.67 3.57 32.09
C SER A 35 -10.83 4.84 31.98
N GLN A 36 -11.55 5.89 31.58
CA GLN A 36 -11.42 7.27 32.06
C GLN A 36 -10.11 7.99 31.72
N SER A 37 -10.23 8.80 30.67
CA SER A 37 -9.42 10.00 30.43
C SER A 37 -9.40 10.89 31.67
N SER A 38 -8.41 10.73 32.53
CA SER A 38 -7.93 11.77 33.45
C SER A 38 -6.47 12.08 33.11
N SER A 39 -6.33 13.09 32.25
CA SER A 39 -5.26 14.09 32.28
C SER A 39 -3.85 13.64 32.68
N VAL A 40 -3.07 13.08 31.76
CA VAL A 40 -1.63 13.44 31.64
C VAL A 40 -1.24 13.30 30.17
N THR A 41 -0.77 14.38 29.57
CA THR A 41 -0.21 14.43 28.21
C THR A 41 0.83 13.31 27.98
N PRO A 42 0.94 12.71 26.78
CA PRO A 42 2.02 11.78 26.50
C PRO A 42 3.30 12.61 26.37
N THR A 43 4.10 12.64 27.43
CA THR A 43 5.47 13.17 27.36
C THR A 43 6.21 12.35 26.33
N LYS A 44 6.55 13.03 25.22
CA LYS A 44 7.30 12.53 24.08
C LYS A 44 8.36 11.54 24.55
N ARG A 45 8.26 10.28 24.10
CA ARG A 45 9.35 9.31 24.25
C ARG A 45 10.53 9.83 23.42
N VAL A 46 11.44 10.55 24.06
CA VAL A 46 12.69 11.00 23.43
C VAL A 46 13.59 9.76 23.26
N LEU A 47 13.35 9.02 22.19
CA LEU A 47 14.17 7.89 21.72
C LEU A 47 15.47 8.42 21.11
N ASN A 48 16.30 9.10 21.90
CA ASN A 48 17.65 9.54 21.49
C ASN A 48 18.53 9.80 22.72
N LYS A 49 18.61 8.83 23.65
CA LYS A 49 19.63 8.86 24.70
C LYS A 49 20.48 7.61 24.54
N ARG A 50 21.45 7.68 23.61
CA ARG A 50 22.61 6.78 23.67
C ARG A 50 23.34 7.11 24.96
N VAL A 51 23.51 6.10 25.82
CA VAL A 51 24.30 6.20 27.05
C VAL A 51 25.75 6.47 26.63
N ALA A 52 26.33 7.58 27.12
CA ALA A 52 27.75 7.83 26.92
C ALA A 52 28.56 6.98 27.91
N PHE A 53 29.67 6.39 27.43
CA PHE A 53 30.59 5.64 28.28
C PHE A 53 31.34 6.58 29.24
N PRO A 54 31.66 6.17 30.49
CA PRO A 54 32.44 6.99 31.41
C PRO A 54 33.86 7.11 30.87
N MET A 55 34.25 8.30 30.41
CA MET A 55 35.65 8.60 30.13
C MET A 55 36.38 8.78 31.45
N SER A 56 37.21 7.80 31.80
CA SER A 56 38.18 7.91 32.89
C SER A 56 39.10 9.11 32.60
N SER A 57 39.20 10.01 33.57
CA SER A 57 40.04 11.20 33.53
C SER A 57 41.52 10.80 33.54
N VAL A 58 42.23 11.04 32.44
CA VAL A 58 43.69 11.13 32.43
C VAL A 58 44.07 12.57 32.09
N LYS A 59 44.61 13.27 33.09
CA LYS A 59 45.36 14.52 32.89
C LYS A 59 46.69 14.19 32.22
N THR A 60 47.05 14.91 31.15
CA THR A 60 48.36 15.59 31.00
C THR A 60 48.49 16.37 29.67
N ILE A 61 48.75 17.67 29.82
CA ILE A 61 49.76 18.53 29.14
C ILE A 61 49.52 19.02 27.68
N ASP A 62 49.63 20.35 27.54
CA ASP A 62 49.56 21.21 26.36
C ASP A 62 50.66 20.99 25.30
N LYS A 63 50.35 21.19 23.99
CA LYS A 63 50.75 22.36 23.16
C LYS A 63 50.65 22.10 21.62
N GLU A 64 49.81 22.91 20.97
CA GLU A 64 49.94 23.59 19.66
C GLU A 64 50.02 22.87 18.28
N SER A 65 49.07 23.30 17.43
CA SER A 65 49.01 23.40 15.95
C SER A 65 49.04 22.14 15.08
N SER A 66 47.97 21.96 14.30
CA SER A 66 47.98 21.99 12.83
C SER A 66 46.77 21.26 12.28
N ALA A 67 46.24 21.81 11.20
CA ALA A 67 45.08 21.33 10.46
C ALA A 67 45.17 19.83 10.13
N LYS A 68 44.02 19.15 10.21
CA LYS A 68 43.48 18.23 9.18
C LYS A 68 42.19 17.60 9.70
N LYS A 69 41.10 17.88 8.99
CA LYS A 69 39.87 17.09 9.02
C LYS A 69 40.13 15.81 8.22
N PRO A 70 39.87 14.60 8.75
CA PRO A 70 39.64 13.45 7.90
C PRO A 70 38.17 13.02 7.95
N LEU A 71 37.75 12.50 6.81
CA LEU A 71 36.45 11.98 6.45
C LEU A 71 35.83 11.08 7.53
N ASN A 72 34.54 11.31 7.80
CA ASN A 72 33.62 10.24 8.19
C ASN A 72 33.45 9.29 6.99
N MET A 73 34.36 8.33 6.82
CA MET A 73 34.07 7.11 6.07
C MET A 73 33.63 6.01 7.04
N PRO A 74 32.61 5.20 6.69
CA PRO A 74 32.32 3.98 7.43
C PRO A 74 33.51 3.00 7.28
N PRO A 75 33.74 2.12 8.27
CA PRO A 75 34.83 1.15 8.19
C PRO A 75 34.61 0.20 7.01
N PRO A 76 35.69 -0.28 6.36
CA PRO A 76 35.59 -1.29 5.32
C PRO A 76 35.04 -2.58 5.94
N MET A 77 33.99 -3.13 5.31
CA MET A 77 33.45 -4.43 5.66
C MET A 77 34.54 -5.48 5.43
N GLN A 78 35.14 -5.99 6.50
CA GLN A 78 35.93 -7.20 6.41
C GLN A 78 34.98 -8.35 6.09
N SER A 79 35.17 -8.87 4.88
CA SER A 79 34.65 -10.12 4.36
C SER A 79 35.06 -11.31 5.24
N SER A 80 34.26 -12.37 5.12
CA SER A 80 34.35 -13.71 5.72
C SER A 80 33.95 -13.87 7.20
N ILE A 81 32.64 -13.95 7.42
CA ILE A 81 32.08 -14.85 8.43
C ILE A 81 31.55 -16.07 7.67
N SER A 82 32.30 -17.16 7.69
CA SER A 82 31.79 -18.47 7.28
C SER A 82 30.81 -18.96 8.33
N LEU A 83 29.52 -18.66 8.12
CA LEU A 83 28.44 -19.30 8.85
C LEU A 83 28.32 -20.73 8.29
N THR A 84 28.86 -21.71 9.01
CA THR A 84 28.58 -23.13 8.76
C THR A 84 27.11 -23.40 9.10
N THR A 85 26.25 -23.29 8.10
CA THR A 85 24.85 -23.72 8.20
C THR A 85 24.81 -25.24 8.01
N ALA A 86 23.97 -25.91 8.79
CA ALA A 86 23.82 -27.36 8.74
C ALA A 86 23.34 -27.80 7.34
N SER A 87 23.84 -28.94 6.87
CA SER A 87 23.46 -29.58 5.60
C SER A 87 21.98 -29.98 5.63
N HIS A 88 21.10 -29.09 5.22
CA HIS A 88 19.71 -29.40 4.92
C HIS A 88 19.58 -29.71 3.42
N PRO A 89 18.72 -30.66 3.03
CA PRO A 89 18.42 -30.90 1.62
C PRO A 89 17.94 -29.58 0.99
N PRO A 90 18.34 -29.27 -0.26
CA PRO A 90 18.00 -28.02 -0.89
C PRO A 90 16.48 -27.89 -0.92
N LEU A 91 15.97 -26.90 -0.20
CA LEU A 91 14.60 -26.45 -0.38
C LEU A 91 14.50 -26.01 -1.83
N LEU A 92 13.67 -26.72 -2.59
CA LEU A 92 13.31 -26.32 -3.95
C LEU A 92 12.94 -24.84 -3.88
N CYS A 93 13.76 -23.99 -4.48
CA CYS A 93 13.36 -22.63 -4.81
C CYS A 93 12.00 -22.74 -5.50
N PRO A 94 11.04 -21.85 -5.24
CA PRO A 94 9.93 -21.67 -6.16
C PRO A 94 10.59 -21.48 -7.52
N SER A 95 10.43 -22.48 -8.38
CA SER A 95 10.87 -22.38 -9.76
C SER A 95 10.14 -21.17 -10.30
N ASN A 96 10.88 -20.08 -10.48
CA ASN A 96 10.46 -18.97 -11.30
C ASN A 96 10.35 -19.60 -12.69
N LYS A 97 9.19 -20.21 -12.97
CA LYS A 97 8.74 -20.43 -14.31
C LYS A 97 8.51 -19.02 -14.81
N ASN A 98 9.61 -18.42 -15.28
CA ASN A 98 9.56 -17.43 -16.32
C ASN A 98 8.88 -18.18 -17.45
N THR A 99 7.54 -18.15 -17.45
CA THR A 99 6.78 -18.58 -18.59
C THR A 99 7.13 -17.54 -19.63
N GLU A 100 8.20 -17.81 -20.36
CA GLU A 100 8.49 -17.22 -21.66
C GLU A 100 7.39 -17.77 -22.57
N GLU A 101 6.16 -17.33 -22.33
CA GLU A 101 5.12 -17.35 -23.33
C GLU A 101 5.70 -16.56 -24.49
N ASN A 102 5.89 -17.24 -25.60
CA ASN A 102 6.18 -16.67 -26.91
C ASN A 102 5.12 -15.60 -27.23
N MET A 103 5.24 -14.42 -26.64
CA MET A 103 4.54 -13.24 -27.08
C MET A 103 5.30 -12.79 -28.30
N THR A 104 4.68 -13.04 -29.46
CA THR A 104 4.92 -12.31 -30.69
C THR A 104 5.51 -10.94 -30.38
N ASP A 105 6.75 -10.71 -30.81
CA ASP A 105 7.42 -9.42 -30.80
C ASP A 105 6.64 -8.47 -31.70
N ILE A 106 5.47 -8.06 -31.23
CA ILE A 106 4.80 -6.88 -31.73
C ILE A 106 5.69 -5.78 -31.23
N MET A 107 6.44 -5.19 -32.14
CA MET A 107 7.22 -3.98 -31.92
C MET A 107 6.25 -2.92 -31.41
N ILE A 108 6.06 -2.85 -30.09
CA ILE A 108 5.22 -1.86 -29.45
C ILE A 108 5.93 -0.53 -29.67
N ASP A 109 5.34 0.31 -30.51
CA ASP A 109 5.76 1.69 -30.64
C ASP A 109 5.50 2.37 -29.30
N LYS A 110 6.56 2.50 -28.49
CA LYS A 110 6.52 3.03 -27.12
C LYS A 110 5.90 4.42 -27.09
N GLN A 111 6.14 5.23 -28.12
CA GLN A 111 5.67 6.61 -28.17
C GLN A 111 4.18 6.68 -28.51
N VAL A 112 3.76 5.92 -29.53
CA VAL A 112 2.34 5.83 -29.90
C VAL A 112 1.52 5.25 -28.75
N THR A 113 2.04 4.19 -28.12
CA THR A 113 1.38 3.52 -26.98
C THR A 113 1.23 4.46 -25.79
N LEU A 114 2.28 5.20 -25.44
CA LEU A 114 2.23 6.20 -24.38
C LEU A 114 1.14 7.26 -24.65
N ASN A 115 1.07 7.77 -25.88
CA ASN A 115 0.08 8.78 -26.24
C ASN A 115 -1.35 8.23 -26.13
N ILE A 116 -1.57 6.99 -26.55
CA ILE A 116 -2.85 6.30 -26.38
C ILE A 116 -3.20 6.18 -24.90
N VAL A 117 -2.29 5.66 -24.08
CA VAL A 117 -2.49 5.48 -22.63
C VAL A 117 -2.86 6.79 -21.96
N LEU A 118 -2.08 7.85 -22.19
CA LEU A 118 -2.32 9.15 -21.58
C LEU A 118 -3.68 9.72 -21.99
N LYS A 119 -4.00 9.67 -23.28
CA LYS A 119 -5.30 10.13 -23.80
C LYS A 119 -6.47 9.38 -23.14
N ASN A 120 -6.35 8.07 -23.00
CA ASN A 120 -7.40 7.24 -22.40
C ASN A 120 -7.62 7.61 -20.94
N LEU A 121 -6.54 7.68 -20.16
CA LEU A 121 -6.61 7.99 -18.72
C LEU A 121 -7.10 9.43 -18.50
N GLU A 122 -6.66 10.39 -19.31
CA GLU A 122 -7.15 11.77 -19.25
C GLU A 122 -8.66 11.86 -19.56
N SER A 123 -9.15 11.14 -20.57
CA SER A 123 -10.58 11.09 -20.89
C SER A 123 -11.37 10.59 -19.69
N VAL A 124 -10.96 9.45 -19.12
CA VAL A 124 -11.64 8.83 -17.97
C VAL A 124 -11.64 9.77 -16.76
N ILE A 125 -10.50 10.43 -16.47
CA ILE A 125 -10.42 11.40 -15.38
C ILE A 125 -11.39 12.56 -15.62
N ASN A 126 -11.39 13.15 -16.82
CA ASN A 126 -12.24 14.31 -17.12
C ASN A 126 -13.74 13.96 -17.12
N GLU A 127 -14.11 12.74 -17.52
CA GLU A 127 -15.50 12.28 -17.61
C GLU A 127 -16.07 11.81 -16.26
N HIS A 128 -15.25 11.18 -15.43
CA HIS A 128 -15.73 10.51 -14.22
C HIS A 128 -15.31 11.19 -12.92
N ILE A 129 -14.31 12.07 -12.93
CA ILE A 129 -13.74 12.67 -11.71
C ILE A 129 -14.00 14.17 -11.70
N LEU A 130 -15.06 14.55 -10.96
CA LEU A 130 -15.52 15.94 -10.89
C LEU A 130 -14.73 16.80 -9.90
N GLU A 131 -14.11 16.18 -8.89
CA GLU A 131 -13.38 16.92 -7.86
C GLU A 131 -12.02 17.42 -8.37
N LYS A 132 -11.86 18.74 -8.44
CA LYS A 132 -10.65 19.40 -8.97
C LYS A 132 -9.37 18.96 -8.25
N SER A 133 -9.38 18.88 -6.92
CA SER A 133 -8.21 18.48 -6.12
C SER A 133 -7.77 17.04 -6.43
N ARG A 134 -8.73 16.11 -6.62
CA ARG A 134 -8.46 14.72 -7.02
C ARG A 134 -7.92 14.67 -8.43
N THR A 135 -8.55 15.38 -9.36
CA THR A 135 -8.10 15.46 -10.76
C THR A 135 -6.67 15.99 -10.88
N GLU A 136 -6.30 17.01 -10.09
CA GLU A 136 -4.92 17.52 -10.05
C GLU A 136 -3.91 16.49 -9.52
N GLU A 137 -4.23 15.78 -8.43
CA GLU A 137 -3.37 14.72 -7.91
C GLU A 137 -3.20 13.59 -8.92
N LEU A 138 -4.28 13.20 -9.61
CA LEU A 138 -4.21 12.16 -10.64
C LEU A 138 -3.38 12.57 -11.85
N ARG A 139 -3.49 13.83 -12.30
CA ARG A 139 -2.62 14.37 -13.36
C ARG A 139 -1.15 14.32 -12.94
N LYS A 140 -0.82 14.68 -11.70
CA LYS A 140 0.56 14.52 -11.18
C LYS A 140 1.03 13.06 -11.22
N ARG A 141 0.17 12.10 -10.90
CA ARG A 141 0.50 10.67 -11.00
C ARG A 141 0.69 10.22 -12.45
N LEU A 142 -0.07 10.76 -13.40
CA LEU A 142 0.13 10.53 -14.83
C LEU A 142 1.44 11.12 -15.34
N ASP A 143 1.85 12.29 -14.84
CA ASP A 143 3.16 12.87 -15.16
C ASP A 143 4.31 11.98 -14.67
N LEU A 144 4.17 11.36 -13.49
CA LEU A 144 5.13 10.37 -13.00
C LEU A 144 5.16 9.12 -13.87
N LEU A 145 3.99 8.60 -14.30
CA LEU A 145 3.92 7.48 -15.25
C LEU A 145 4.65 7.84 -16.55
N LYS A 146 4.40 9.03 -17.10
CA LYS A 146 5.06 9.52 -18.31
C LYS A 146 6.57 9.62 -18.14
N ALA A 147 7.05 10.18 -17.03
CA ALA A 147 8.48 10.28 -16.74
C ALA A 147 9.15 8.90 -16.69
N VAL A 148 8.58 7.97 -15.92
CA VAL A 148 9.11 6.59 -15.80
C VAL A 148 9.06 5.84 -17.13
N TRP A 149 8.04 6.09 -17.96
CA TRP A 149 7.92 5.52 -19.29
C TRP A 149 9.02 6.00 -20.23
N LEU A 150 9.32 7.31 -20.22
CA LEU A 150 10.36 7.92 -21.06
C LEU A 150 11.78 7.58 -20.61
N GLU A 151 11.98 7.29 -19.32
CA GLU A 151 13.25 6.79 -18.78
C GLU A 151 13.55 5.34 -19.20
N ASP A 152 12.65 4.70 -19.96
CA ASP A 152 12.75 3.31 -20.43
C ASP A 152 13.00 2.28 -19.32
N LYS A 153 12.50 2.59 -18.11
CA LYS A 153 12.64 1.72 -16.93
C LYS A 153 11.57 0.63 -16.85
N LEU A 154 10.62 0.63 -17.78
CA LEU A 154 9.50 -0.30 -17.80
C LEU A 154 9.76 -1.42 -18.81
N ASN A 155 9.32 -2.63 -18.48
CA ASN A 155 9.42 -3.78 -19.36
C ASN A 155 8.30 -3.79 -20.41
N ASN A 156 8.47 -4.53 -21.52
CA ASN A 156 7.47 -4.63 -22.59
C ASN A 156 6.12 -5.14 -22.07
N THR A 157 6.16 -6.09 -21.13
CA THR A 157 4.98 -6.59 -20.41
C THR A 157 4.24 -5.48 -19.67
N ILE A 158 4.95 -4.52 -19.06
CA ILE A 158 4.34 -3.41 -18.34
C ILE A 158 3.68 -2.45 -19.34
N TYR A 159 4.32 -2.15 -20.46
CA TYR A 159 3.73 -1.30 -21.50
C TYR A 159 2.41 -1.88 -22.01
N LYS A 160 2.39 -3.18 -22.30
CA LYS A 160 1.17 -3.89 -22.71
C LYS A 160 0.11 -3.86 -21.62
N ASN A 161 0.46 -4.21 -20.39
CA ASN A 161 -0.49 -4.23 -19.28
C ASN A 161 -1.07 -2.84 -19.01
N VAL A 162 -0.28 -1.77 -19.09
CA VAL A 162 -0.78 -0.40 -18.91
C VAL A 162 -1.67 0.04 -20.08
N LEU A 163 -1.35 -0.37 -21.31
CA LEU A 163 -2.22 -0.16 -22.47
C LEU A 163 -3.58 -0.85 -22.28
N ASP A 164 -3.56 -2.13 -21.92
CA ASP A 164 -4.76 -2.94 -21.68
C ASP A 164 -5.58 -2.36 -20.52
N LEU A 165 -4.92 -1.95 -19.44
CA LEU A 165 -5.52 -1.27 -18.28
C LEU A 165 -6.23 0.03 -18.70
N SER A 166 -5.55 0.89 -19.48
CA SER A 166 -6.12 2.14 -19.95
C SER A 166 -7.31 1.93 -20.90
N THR A 167 -7.31 0.81 -21.62
CA THR A 167 -8.39 0.43 -22.55
C THR A 167 -9.59 -0.12 -21.80
N ALA A 168 -9.38 -1.02 -20.84
CA ALA A 168 -10.42 -1.53 -19.96
C ALA A 168 -11.14 -0.39 -19.21
N LEU A 169 -10.38 0.57 -18.67
CA LEU A 169 -10.95 1.76 -18.01
C LEU A 169 -11.82 2.62 -18.93
N ARG A 170 -11.43 2.77 -20.20
CA ARG A 170 -12.19 3.54 -21.19
C ARG A 170 -13.45 2.81 -21.66
N GLU A 171 -13.37 1.48 -21.74
CA GLU A 171 -14.51 0.62 -22.09
C GLU A 171 -15.50 0.44 -20.91
N GLY A 172 -15.12 0.89 -19.71
CA GLY A 172 -15.93 0.73 -18.50
C GLY A 172 -15.85 -0.67 -17.88
N ASP A 173 -14.90 -1.50 -18.31
CA ASP A 173 -14.63 -2.83 -17.76
C ASP A 173 -13.75 -2.70 -16.50
N ILE A 174 -14.40 -2.41 -15.37
CA ILE A 174 -13.75 -2.09 -14.10
C ILE A 174 -13.11 -3.33 -13.49
N GLU A 175 -13.73 -4.49 -13.66
CA GLU A 175 -13.25 -5.79 -13.17
C GLU A 175 -11.91 -6.13 -13.82
N LYS A 176 -11.86 -6.06 -15.16
CA LYS A 176 -10.61 -6.30 -15.91
C LYS A 176 -9.53 -5.29 -15.55
N ALA A 177 -9.90 -4.02 -15.36
CA ALA A 177 -8.94 -3.01 -14.92
C ALA A 177 -8.36 -3.30 -13.52
N ASP A 178 -9.20 -3.74 -12.58
CA ASP A 178 -8.78 -4.11 -11.22
C ASP A 178 -7.86 -5.35 -11.23
N GLU A 179 -8.18 -6.36 -12.05
CA GLU A 179 -7.34 -7.55 -12.24
C GLU A 179 -5.95 -7.21 -12.78
N ILE A 180 -5.87 -6.36 -13.82
CA ILE A 180 -4.60 -5.93 -14.39
C ILE A 180 -3.80 -5.09 -13.37
N HIS A 181 -4.47 -4.20 -12.63
CA HIS A 181 -3.85 -3.43 -11.55
C HIS A 181 -3.25 -4.34 -10.47
N VAL A 182 -3.99 -5.36 -10.02
CA VAL A 182 -3.51 -6.33 -9.03
C VAL A 182 -2.33 -7.14 -9.58
N SER A 183 -2.40 -7.58 -10.84
CA SER A 183 -1.31 -8.29 -11.50
C SER A 183 -0.02 -7.45 -11.58
N LEU A 184 -0.14 -6.17 -11.95
CA LEU A 184 0.98 -5.22 -11.95
C LEU A 184 1.57 -5.05 -10.55
N MET A 185 0.73 -4.99 -9.51
CA MET A 185 1.18 -4.91 -8.12
C MET A 185 1.83 -6.19 -7.60
N MET A 186 1.41 -7.35 -8.09
CA MET A 186 2.00 -8.61 -7.67
C MET A 186 3.39 -8.82 -8.31
N GLN A 187 3.54 -8.46 -9.58
CA GLN A 187 4.74 -8.80 -10.36
C GLN A 187 5.76 -7.66 -10.43
N HIS A 188 5.30 -6.40 -10.40
CA HIS A 188 6.12 -5.22 -10.73
C HIS A 188 5.89 -4.04 -9.76
N ALA A 189 5.58 -4.31 -8.49
CA ALA A 189 5.31 -3.28 -7.47
C ALA A 189 6.38 -2.18 -7.41
N ASN A 190 7.66 -2.56 -7.48
CA ASN A 190 8.79 -1.61 -7.41
C ASN A 190 8.78 -0.58 -8.55
N LEU A 191 8.39 -0.98 -9.76
CA LEU A 191 8.37 -0.11 -10.95
C LEU A 191 7.10 0.75 -11.03
N CYS A 192 6.00 0.25 -10.47
CA CYS A 192 4.68 0.88 -10.59
C CYS A 192 4.28 1.71 -9.36
N SER A 193 4.91 1.49 -8.20
CA SER A 193 4.52 2.05 -6.88
C SER A 193 4.32 3.58 -6.84
N THR A 194 5.03 4.34 -7.66
CA THR A 194 5.01 5.81 -7.63
C THR A 194 3.75 6.39 -8.27
N TRP A 195 3.23 5.79 -9.33
CA TRP A 195 2.10 6.31 -10.12
C TRP A 195 0.85 5.45 -10.02
N ILE A 196 0.97 4.14 -9.81
CA ILE A 196 -0.15 3.21 -9.75
C ILE A 196 -1.25 3.57 -8.73
N PRO A 197 -0.98 4.21 -7.56
CA PRO A 197 -2.06 4.52 -6.63
C PRO A 197 -3.06 5.51 -7.24
N GLY A 198 -2.62 6.34 -8.19
CA GLY A 198 -3.53 7.19 -8.96
C GLY A 198 -4.52 6.36 -9.78
N ILE A 199 -4.03 5.31 -10.47
CA ILE A 199 -4.92 4.43 -11.24
C ILE A 199 -5.88 3.66 -10.34
N ARG A 200 -5.40 3.21 -9.17
CA ARG A 200 -6.28 2.58 -8.17
C ARG A 200 -7.43 3.50 -7.77
N HIS A 201 -7.18 4.79 -7.57
CA HIS A 201 -8.26 5.74 -7.27
C HIS A 201 -9.25 5.88 -8.43
N ILE A 202 -8.78 5.91 -9.68
CA ILE A 202 -9.67 5.93 -10.85
C ILE A 202 -10.59 4.70 -10.84
N ILE A 203 -10.03 3.49 -10.64
CA ILE A 203 -10.81 2.24 -10.57
C ILE A 203 -11.87 2.33 -9.47
N LEU A 204 -11.50 2.80 -8.27
CA LEU A 204 -12.42 2.91 -7.14
C LEU A 204 -13.56 3.90 -7.40
N GLU A 205 -13.26 5.07 -7.99
CA GLU A 205 -14.27 6.09 -8.33
C GLU A 205 -15.24 5.59 -9.42
N LEU A 206 -14.74 4.81 -10.39
CA LEU A 206 -15.62 4.17 -11.36
C LEU A 206 -16.52 3.12 -10.70
N LYS A 207 -15.96 2.29 -9.82
CA LYS A 207 -16.68 1.23 -9.11
C LYS A 207 -17.77 1.77 -8.19
N THR A 208 -17.50 2.88 -7.51
CA THR A 208 -18.53 3.58 -6.71
C THR A 208 -19.62 4.13 -7.61
N LYS A 209 -19.28 4.74 -8.76
CA LYS A 209 -20.28 5.28 -9.69
C LYS A 209 -21.18 4.19 -10.27
N THR A 210 -20.62 3.07 -10.72
CA THR A 210 -21.41 1.92 -11.25
C THR A 210 -22.38 1.39 -10.20
N LYS A 211 -21.90 1.19 -8.96
CA LYS A 211 -22.77 0.74 -7.86
C LYS A 211 -23.92 1.71 -7.55
N ASN A 212 -23.70 3.02 -7.67
CA ASN A 212 -24.75 4.01 -7.48
C ASN A 212 -25.78 3.99 -8.63
N LEU A 213 -25.35 3.71 -9.87
CA LEU A 213 -26.25 3.55 -11.02
C LEU A 213 -27.16 2.33 -10.85
N ASP A 214 -26.61 1.18 -10.46
CA ASP A 214 -27.39 -0.04 -10.21
C ASP A 214 -28.42 0.16 -9.10
N ALA A 215 -28.04 0.85 -8.01
CA ALA A 215 -28.95 1.17 -6.91
C ALA A 215 -30.10 2.10 -7.35
N THR A 216 -29.82 3.03 -8.26
CA THR A 216 -30.84 3.96 -8.80
C THR A 216 -31.78 3.25 -9.78
N GLN A 217 -31.27 2.29 -10.56
CA GLN A 217 -32.08 1.49 -11.48
C GLN A 217 -33.06 0.58 -10.72
N LEU A 218 -32.64 -0.02 -9.60
CA LEU A 218 -33.52 -0.81 -8.73
C LEU A 218 -34.70 0.00 -8.19
N GLN A 219 -34.49 1.25 -7.75
CA GLN A 219 -35.58 2.13 -7.29
C GLN A 219 -36.56 2.51 -8.41
N SER A 220 -36.08 2.73 -9.64
CA SER A 220 -36.95 3.05 -10.78
C SER A 220 -37.82 1.85 -11.21
N SER A 221 -37.28 0.63 -11.10
CA SER A 221 -37.97 -0.62 -11.42
C SER A 221 -39.07 -0.93 -10.40
N GLU A 222 -38.82 -0.62 -9.12
CA GLU A 222 -39.74 -0.86 -8.01
C GLU A 222 -40.94 0.09 -8.04
N LEU A 223 -40.75 1.35 -8.45
CA LEU A 223 -41.85 2.31 -8.62
C LEU A 223 -42.79 1.93 -9.79
N HIS A 224 -42.28 1.31 -10.85
CA HIS A 224 -43.12 0.88 -11.97
C HIS A 224 -43.98 -0.35 -11.62
N LEU A 225 -43.53 -1.21 -10.71
CA LEU A 225 -44.29 -2.40 -10.29
C LEU A 225 -45.45 -2.06 -9.34
N LEU A 226 -45.31 -0.99 -8.55
CA LEU A 226 -46.33 -0.54 -7.61
C LEU A 226 -47.49 0.19 -8.30
N SER A 227 -47.21 0.90 -9.40
CA SER A 227 -48.24 1.63 -10.18
C SER A 227 -49.23 0.70 -10.91
N THR A 228 -48.86 -0.56 -11.18
CA THR A 228 -49.76 -1.54 -11.81
C THR A 228 -50.69 -2.26 -10.83
N ARG A 229 -50.56 -2.04 -9.51
CA ARG A 229 -51.34 -2.76 -8.49
C ARG A 229 -52.49 -1.96 -7.87
N GLU A 230 -52.66 -0.70 -8.27
CA GLU A 230 -53.76 0.17 -7.79
C GLU A 230 -54.93 0.30 -8.80
N ASN A 231 -54.94 -0.47 -9.88
CA ASN A 231 -55.98 -0.42 -10.93
C ASN A 231 -56.74 -1.76 -11.12
N GLU A 232 -56.96 -2.52 -10.05
CA GLU A 232 -57.91 -3.66 -10.07
C GLU A 232 -58.93 -3.57 -8.93
#